data_AF-A0A954CLJ2-F1
#
_entry.id   AF-A0A954CLJ2-F1
#
_cell.length_a   1.000
_cell.length_b   1.000
_cell.length_c   1.000
_cell.angle_alpha   90.00
_cell.angle_beta   90.00
_cell.angle_gamma   90.00
#
_symmetry.space_group_name_H-M   'P 1'
#
loop_
_entity.id
_entity.type
_entity.pdbx_description
1 polymer ?
#
loop_
_entity_poly.entity_id
_entity_poly.type
_entity_poly.pdbx_seq_one_letter_code
_entity_poly.pdbx_strand_id
1 'polypeptide(L)'
;GAEESLRGDLDACLERYYARASAALKGVVQVADPDEIVLGGGLSKLPRLTEELERRLPKAIFNATGTQGDGALPSVRVRLAQFGDDAGVRGAALFAAASSSSRSSS
;
A
#
# COMPACT_ATOMS: atom_id res chain seq x y z
N GLY A 1 16.44 -3.59 -29.59
CA GLY A 1 17.80 -3.03 -29.34
C GLY A 1 18.10 -3.04 -27.85
N ALA A 2 19.33 -2.73 -27.40
CA ALA A 2 19.72 -2.78 -25.99
C ALA A 2 18.78 -1.99 -25.05
N GLU A 3 18.29 -0.83 -25.51
CA GLU A 3 17.34 0.02 -24.78
C GLU A 3 15.96 -0.65 -24.59
N GLU A 4 15.55 -1.48 -25.55
CA GLU A 4 14.28 -2.22 -25.49
C GLU A 4 14.35 -3.36 -24.47
N SER A 5 15.52 -3.99 -24.34
CA SER A 5 15.77 -5.01 -23.31
C SER A 5 15.79 -4.40 -21.91
N LEU A 6 16.46 -3.25 -21.74
CA LEU A 6 16.48 -2.50 -20.47
C LEU A 6 15.08 -2.06 -20.04
N ARG A 7 14.25 -1.62 -21.00
CA ARG A 7 12.86 -1.25 -20.73
C ARG A 7 12.04 -2.46 -20.29
N GLY A 8 12.19 -3.59 -20.98
CA GLY A 8 11.55 -4.85 -20.59
C GLY A 8 11.95 -5.31 -19.17
N ASP A 9 13.22 -5.17 -18.81
CA ASP A 9 13.71 -5.53 -17.47
C ASP A 9 13.15 -4.62 -16.37
N LEU A 10 13.06 -3.32 -16.64
CA LEU A 10 12.44 -2.34 -15.74
C LEU A 10 10.96 -2.65 -15.52
N ASP A 11 10.22 -2.90 -16.59
CA ASP A 11 8.79 -3.22 -16.53
C ASP A 11 8.56 -4.51 -15.73
N ALA A 12 9.38 -5.54 -15.95
CA ALA A 12 9.31 -6.78 -15.19
C ALA A 12 9.64 -6.57 -13.69
N CYS A 13 10.54 -5.64 -13.37
CA CYS A 13 10.87 -5.28 -12.00
C CYS A 13 9.67 -4.59 -11.30
N LEU A 14 9.07 -3.60 -11.96
CA LEU A 14 7.90 -2.87 -11.47
C LEU A 14 6.71 -3.81 -11.27
N GLU A 15 6.46 -4.73 -12.21
CA GLU A 15 5.40 -5.73 -12.09
C GLU A 15 5.54 -6.60 -10.84
N ARG A 16 6.75 -7.11 -10.59
CA ARG A 16 7.06 -7.89 -9.38
C ARG A 16 6.92 -7.04 -8.11
N TYR A 17 7.29 -5.77 -8.18
CA TYR A 17 7.14 -4.85 -7.07
C TYR A 17 5.65 -4.66 -6.72
N TYR A 18 4.80 -4.33 -7.71
CA TYR A 18 3.37 -4.12 -7.48
C TYR A 18 2.67 -5.37 -6.96
N ALA A 19 3.01 -6.55 -7.49
CA ALA A 19 2.46 -7.81 -6.98
C ALA A 19 2.76 -8.02 -5.48
N ARG A 20 4.01 -7.75 -5.06
CA ARG A 20 4.41 -7.88 -3.64
C ARG A 20 3.77 -6.83 -2.76
N ALA A 21 3.73 -5.57 -3.21
CA ALA A 21 3.12 -4.47 -2.47
C ALA A 21 1.63 -4.73 -2.23
N SER A 22 0.88 -5.17 -3.25
CA SER A 22 -0.53 -5.54 -3.09
C SER A 22 -0.73 -6.71 -2.13
N ALA A 23 0.13 -7.73 -2.18
CA ALA A 23 0.05 -8.87 -1.27
C ALA A 23 0.30 -8.49 0.20
N ALA A 24 1.24 -7.56 0.45
CA ALA A 24 1.51 -7.05 1.80
C ALA A 24 0.35 -6.18 2.31
N LEU A 25 -0.14 -5.25 1.50
CA LEU A 25 -1.26 -4.37 1.87
C LEU A 25 -2.57 -5.13 2.08
N LYS A 26 -2.78 -6.25 1.38
CA LYS A 26 -3.90 -7.16 1.62
C LYS A 26 -4.00 -7.56 3.09
N GLY A 27 -2.88 -7.94 3.71
CA GLY A 27 -2.85 -8.33 5.13
C GLY A 27 -3.25 -7.17 6.05
N VAL A 28 -2.81 -5.95 5.72
CA VAL A 28 -3.19 -4.74 6.46
C VAL A 28 -4.70 -4.49 6.32
N VAL A 29 -5.25 -4.56 5.12
CA VAL A 29 -6.69 -4.34 4.89
C VAL A 29 -7.53 -5.36 5.64
N GLN A 30 -7.15 -6.64 5.62
CA GLN A 30 -7.90 -7.69 6.30
C GLN A 30 -7.95 -7.53 7.83
N VAL A 31 -6.91 -6.92 8.41
CA VAL A 31 -6.80 -6.77 9.87
C VAL A 31 -7.35 -5.43 10.34
N ALA A 32 -7.08 -4.34 9.60
CA ALA A 32 -7.40 -2.98 10.03
C ALA A 32 -8.68 -2.41 9.38
N ASP A 33 -9.16 -3.01 8.28
CA ASP A 33 -10.32 -2.58 7.49
C ASP A 33 -10.39 -1.05 7.23
N PRO A 34 -9.35 -0.45 6.62
CA PRO A 34 -9.31 0.99 6.42
C PRO A 34 -10.14 1.42 5.20
N ASP A 35 -10.85 2.54 5.33
CA ASP A 35 -11.46 3.21 4.17
C ASP A 35 -10.43 3.76 3.17
N GLU A 36 -9.22 4.09 3.65
CA GLU A 36 -8.18 4.72 2.85
C GLU A 36 -6.77 4.35 3.32
N ILE A 37 -5.88 4.09 2.35
CA ILE A 37 -4.45 3.83 2.56
C ILE A 37 -3.66 5.00 1.97
N VAL A 38 -2.82 5.63 2.79
CA VAL A 38 -1.93 6.70 2.35
C VAL A 38 -0.48 6.17 2.31
N LEU A 39 0.11 6.16 1.12
CA LEU A 39 1.47 5.68 0.87
C LEU A 39 2.45 6.85 0.90
N GLY A 40 3.40 6.81 1.81
CA GLY A 40 4.45 7.82 1.90
C GLY A 40 5.85 7.27 1.61
N GLY A 41 6.87 8.07 1.90
CA GLY A 41 8.27 7.71 1.65
C GLY A 41 8.63 7.76 0.16
N GLY A 42 9.75 7.12 -0.22
CA GLY A 42 10.17 6.98 -1.62
C GLY A 42 9.19 6.24 -2.54
N LEU A 43 8.14 5.63 -1.98
CA LEU A 43 7.06 4.98 -2.74
C LEU A 43 6.27 5.95 -3.61
N SER A 44 6.14 7.22 -3.18
CA SER A 44 5.42 8.24 -3.97
C SER A 44 6.09 8.58 -5.30
N LYS A 45 7.33 8.13 -5.53
CA LYS A 45 8.08 8.35 -6.77
C LYS A 45 7.88 7.23 -7.80
N LEU A 46 7.21 6.14 -7.44
CA LEU A 46 7.01 5.00 -8.34
C LEU A 46 5.89 5.28 -9.36
N PRO A 47 6.14 5.03 -10.66
CA PRO A 47 5.20 5.38 -11.71
C PRO A 47 3.93 4.53 -11.62
N ARG A 48 2.75 5.18 -11.63
CA ARG A 48 1.44 4.49 -11.62
C ARG A 48 1.16 3.66 -10.36
N LEU A 49 1.90 3.86 -9.27
CA LEU A 49 1.76 3.07 -8.04
C LEU A 49 0.32 3.01 -7.52
N THR A 50 -0.35 4.16 -7.43
CA THR A 50 -1.74 4.22 -6.94
C THR A 50 -2.69 3.45 -7.86
N GLU A 51 -2.63 3.68 -9.18
CA GLU A 51 -3.45 2.98 -10.18
C GLU A 51 -3.25 1.45 -10.12
N GLU A 52 -1.99 1.02 -10.02
CA GLU A 52 -1.61 -0.38 -9.98
C GLU A 52 -2.10 -1.05 -8.70
N LEU A 53 -2.01 -0.37 -7.56
CA LEU A 53 -2.49 -0.89 -6.29
C LEU A 53 -4.02 -0.90 -6.22
N GLU A 54 -4.71 0.17 -6.62
CA GLU A 54 -6.18 0.21 -6.66
C GLU A 54 -6.75 -0.88 -7.58
N ARG A 55 -6.06 -1.23 -8.67
CA ARG A 55 -6.47 -2.33 -9.54
C ARG A 55 -6.23 -3.72 -8.94
N ARG A 56 -5.12 -3.91 -8.22
CA ARG A 56 -4.65 -5.24 -7.75
C ARG A 56 -5.18 -5.59 -6.37
N LEU A 57 -5.35 -4.62 -5.48
CA LEU A 57 -5.70 -4.84 -4.07
C LEU A 57 -7.06 -5.52 -3.90
N PRO A 58 -8.15 -5.10 -4.59
CA PRO A 58 -9.45 -5.77 -4.46
C PRO A 58 -9.39 -7.24 -4.88
N LYS A 59 -8.65 -7.54 -5.96
CA LYS A 59 -8.43 -8.91 -6.44
C LYS A 59 -7.63 -9.74 -5.46
N ALA A 60 -6.58 -9.15 -4.87
CA ALA A 60 -5.74 -9.82 -3.88
C ALA A 60 -6.53 -10.18 -2.61
N ILE A 61 -7.43 -9.30 -2.16
CA ILE A 61 -8.31 -9.54 -1.01
C ILE A 61 -9.33 -10.63 -1.32
N PHE A 62 -10.04 -10.51 -2.45
CA PHE A 62 -11.03 -11.50 -2.90
C PHE A 62 -10.44 -12.91 -3.01
N ASN A 63 -9.27 -13.05 -3.62
CA ASN A 63 -8.60 -14.33 -3.79
C ASN A 63 -8.16 -14.97 -2.45
N ALA A 64 -7.99 -14.18 -1.38
CA ALA A 64 -7.51 -14.68 -0.09
C ALA A 64 -8.63 -15.06 0.87
N THR A 65 -9.80 -14.42 0.77
CA THR A 65 -10.93 -14.69 1.68
C THR A 65 -11.83 -15.83 1.19
N GLY A 66 -11.65 -16.29 -0.06
CA GLY A 66 -12.46 -17.37 -0.65
C GLY A 66 -13.95 -17.04 -0.73
N THR A 67 -14.33 -15.78 -0.53
CA THR A 67 -15.70 -15.32 -0.42
C THR A 67 -16.31 -15.26 -1.82
N GLN A 68 -16.78 -16.40 -2.32
CA GLN A 68 -17.75 -16.47 -3.40
C GLN A 68 -19.11 -16.06 -2.83
N GLY A 69 -19.32 -14.77 -2.63
CA GLY A 69 -20.58 -14.24 -2.15
C GLY A 69 -20.81 -12.84 -2.66
N ASP A 70 -22.08 -12.47 -2.73
CA ASP A 70 -22.70 -11.27 -3.32
C ASP A 70 -22.21 -9.93 -2.72
N GLY A 71 -21.15 -9.96 -1.90
CA GLY A 71 -20.58 -8.82 -1.20
C GLY A 71 -19.70 -7.99 -2.12
N ALA A 72 -19.94 -6.68 -2.10
CA ALA A 72 -19.13 -5.70 -2.82
C ALA A 72 -17.63 -5.87 -2.47
N LEU A 73 -16.77 -5.76 -3.50
CA LEU A 73 -15.33 -5.69 -3.28
C LEU A 73 -15.02 -4.53 -2.31
N PRO A 74 -14.13 -4.72 -1.32
CA PRO A 74 -13.78 -3.65 -0.39
C PRO A 74 -13.22 -2.46 -1.17
N SER A 75 -13.87 -1.31 -1.04
CA SER A 75 -13.49 -0.07 -1.74
C SER A 75 -12.43 0.69 -0.94
N VAL A 76 -11.21 0.16 -0.93
CA VAL A 76 -10.07 0.84 -0.30
C VAL A 76 -9.48 1.86 -1.27
N ARG A 77 -9.50 3.14 -0.92
CA ARG A 77 -8.85 4.20 -1.71
C ARG A 77 -7.35 4.23 -1.42
N VAL A 78 -6.51 4.40 -2.45
CA VAL A 78 -5.05 4.50 -2.26
C VAL A 78 -4.57 5.88 -2.67
N ARG A 79 -3.97 6.61 -1.72
CA ARG A 79 -3.42 7.95 -1.95
C ARG A 79 -1.92 7.99 -1.72
N LEU A 80 -1.26 8.99 -2.28
CA LEU A 80 0.11 9.34 -1.91
C LEU A 80 0.10 10.37 -0.79
N ALA A 81 1.01 10.23 0.17
CA ALA A 81 1.24 11.22 1.18
C ALA A 81 1.73 12.52 0.52
N GLN A 82 1.06 13.63 0.82
CA GLN A 82 1.40 14.95 0.27
C GLN A 82 2.82 15.43 0.63
N PHE A 83 3.41 14.85 1.69
CA PHE A 83 4.65 15.37 2.26
C PHE A 83 5.94 14.70 1.79
N GLY A 84 5.92 13.62 0.99
CA GLY A 84 7.11 13.01 0.33
C GLY A 84 8.30 12.63 1.24
N ASP A 85 8.89 11.44 1.07
CA ASP A 85 10.07 10.89 1.82
C ASP A 85 10.00 10.80 3.38
N ASP A 86 9.29 11.69 4.07
CA ASP A 86 9.31 11.85 5.54
C ASP A 86 8.13 11.19 6.28
N ALA A 87 7.17 10.63 5.55
CA ALA A 87 5.91 10.15 6.14
C ALA A 87 6.09 8.92 7.07
N GLY A 88 7.06 8.05 6.79
CA GLY A 88 7.32 6.86 7.61
C GLY A 88 7.88 7.21 9.00
N VAL A 89 8.82 8.16 9.05
CA VAL A 89 9.43 8.65 10.29
C VAL A 89 8.40 9.39 11.13
N ARG A 90 7.56 10.23 10.50
CA ARG A 90 6.49 10.96 11.20
C ARG A 90 5.40 10.02 11.72
N GLY A 91 5.03 8.97 10.98
CA GLY A 91 4.05 7.97 11.42
C GLY A 91 4.52 7.18 12.64
N ALA A 92 5.77 6.69 12.62
CA ALA A 92 6.37 6.01 13.77
C ALA A 92 6.55 6.95 14.98
N ALA A 93 6.95 8.20 14.74
CA ALA A 93 7.08 9.21 15.79
C ALA A 93 5.74 9.61 16.41
N LEU A 94 4.67 9.75 15.63
CA LEU A 94 3.33 10.04 16.13
C LEU A 94 2.78 8.86 16.95
N PHE A 95 3.01 7.63 16.49
CA PHE A 95 2.66 6.42 17.24
C PHE A 95 3.44 6.33 18.56
N ALA A 96 4.74 6.61 18.56
CA ALA A 96 5.58 6.64 19.76
C ALA A 96 5.15 7.75 20.72
N ALA A 97 4.80 8.94 20.21
CA ALA A 97 4.31 10.06 21.00
C ALA A 97 2.95 9.73 21.65
N ALA A 98 2.00 9.19 20.90
CA ALA A 98 0.70 8.75 21.44
C ALA A 98 0.85 7.64 22.49
N SER A 99 1.83 6.74 22.32
CA SER A 99 2.18 5.67 23.27
C SER A 99 2.89 6.18 24.54
N SER A 100 3.45 7.39 24.50
CA SER A 100 4.08 8.04 25.66
C SER A 100 3.08 8.85 26.49
N SER A 101 2.04 9.40 25.85
CA SER A 101 0.96 10.13 26.53
C SER A 101 0.09 9.20 27.39
N SER A 102 -0.05 7.92 27.03
CA SER A 102 -0.80 6.92 27.80
C SER A 102 -0.05 6.37 29.02
N ARG A 103 1.23 6.72 29.22
CA ARG A 103 2.03 6.34 30.40
C ARG A 103 2.11 7.44 31.47
N SER A 104 1.50 8.60 31.24
CA SER A 104 1.47 9.71 32.22
C SER A 104 0.17 9.83 33.02
N SER A 105 -0.78 8.93 32.78
CA SER A 105 -2.04 8.82 33.52
C SER A 105 -2.08 7.51 34.31
N SER A 106 -1.24 7.39 35.34
CA SER A 106 -1.33 6.36 36.37
C SER A 106 -0.80 6.92 37.67
#